data_AF-A0A078LKW3-F1
#
_entry.id   AF-A0A078LKW3-F1
#
_cell.length_a   1.000
_cell.length_b   1.000
_cell.length_c   1.000
_cell.angle_alpha   90.00
_cell.angle_beta   90.00
_cell.angle_gamma   90.00
#
_symmetry.space_group_name_H-M   'P 1'
#
loop_
_entity.id
_entity.type
_entity.pdbx_description
1 polymer ?
#
loop_
_entity_poly.entity_id
_entity_poly.type
_entity_poly.pdbx_seq_one_letter_code
_entity_poly.pdbx_strand_id
1 'polypeptide(L)' 'MSYRMFDYLVPNVNFFGPNAISVVGEHCKLLGGL' A
#
# COMPACT_ATOMS: atom_id res chain seq x y z
N MET A 1 -12.76 -31.94 -7.33
CA MET A 1 -12.39 -30.51 -7.29
C MET A 1 -11.09 -30.38 -6.53
N SER A 2 -10.00 -29.92 -7.16
CA SER A 2 -8.79 -29.55 -6.43
C SER A 2 -9.05 -28.22 -5.73
N TYR A 3 -9.00 -28.20 -4.39
CA TYR A 3 -9.07 -26.97 -3.61
C TYR A 3 -7.74 -26.22 -3.72
N ARG A 4 -7.53 -25.57 -4.85
CA ARG A 4 -6.37 -24.67 -5.02
C ARG A 4 -6.71 -23.37 -4.31
N MET A 5 -6.01 -23.13 -3.20
CA MET A 5 -6.08 -21.87 -2.47
C MET A 5 -5.04 -20.93 -3.04
N PHE A 6 -5.43 -19.68 -3.26
CA PHE A 6 -4.57 -18.62 -3.77
C PHE A 6 -4.36 -17.58 -2.69
N ASP A 7 -3.14 -17.08 -2.59
CA ASP A 7 -2.83 -15.96 -1.71
C ASP A 7 -3.41 -14.66 -2.29
N TYR A 8 -3.87 -13.77 -1.40
CA TYR A 8 -4.36 -12.46 -1.77
C TYR A 8 -3.43 -11.38 -1.20
N LEU A 9 -2.51 -10.93 -2.05
CA LEU A 9 -1.54 -9.91 -1.68
C LEU A 9 -2.07 -8.53 -2.05
N VAL A 10 -2.04 -7.62 -1.08
CA VAL A 10 -2.37 -6.20 -1.23
C VAL A 10 -1.24 -5.37 -0.62
N PRO A 11 -0.96 -4.16 -1.12
CA PRO A 11 0.05 -3.31 -0.50
C PRO A 11 -0.33 -3.01 0.95
N ASN A 12 0.67 -2.99 1.82
CA ASN A 12 0.50 -2.68 3.24
C ASN A 12 -0.02 -1.25 3.46
N VAL A 13 0.33 -0.33 2.55
CA VAL A 13 -0.08 1.08 2.60
C VAL A 13 -0.62 1.46 1.24
N ASN A 14 -1.85 1.98 1.22
CA ASN A 14 -2.47 2.53 0.02
C ASN A 14 -3.08 3.89 0.35
N PHE A 15 -2.94 4.87 -0.55
CA PHE A 15 -3.53 6.20 -0.40
C PHE A 15 -4.59 6.44 -1.46
N PHE A 16 -5.77 6.88 -1.04
CA PHE A 16 -6.91 7.12 -1.92
C PHE A 16 -7.69 8.37 -1.49
N GLY A 17 -8.41 8.96 -2.45
CA GLY A 17 -9.25 10.15 -2.24
C GLY A 17 -8.61 11.46 -2.70
N PRO A 18 -9.40 12.54 -2.82
CA PRO A 18 -8.87 13.85 -3.14
C PRO A 18 -7.85 14.28 -2.08
N ASN A 19 -6.73 14.86 -2.52
CA ASN A 19 -5.62 15.29 -1.67
C ASN A 19 -4.79 14.18 -0.98
N ALA A 20 -5.00 12.90 -1.34
CA ALA A 20 -4.20 11.78 -0.84
C ALA A 20 -2.70 11.87 -1.17
N ILE A 21 -2.32 12.68 -2.16
CA ILE A 21 -0.92 12.95 -2.49
C ILE A 21 -0.15 13.66 -1.36
N SER A 22 -0.85 14.42 -0.51
CA SER A 22 -0.24 15.21 0.57
C SER A 22 0.49 14.36 1.62
N VAL A 23 0.08 13.11 1.81
CA VAL A 23 0.67 12.19 2.80
C VAL A 23 1.79 11.32 2.25
N VAL A 24 2.02 11.33 0.92
CA VAL A 24 3.07 10.52 0.28
C VAL A 24 4.47 10.91 0.77
N GLY A 25 4.75 12.21 0.88
CA GLY A 25 6.06 12.70 1.31
C GLY A 25 6.38 12.38 2.78
N GLU A 26 5.37 12.39 3.66
CA GLU A 26 5.52 11.96 5.05
C GLU A 26 5.81 10.45 5.11
N HIS A 27 5.07 9.66 4.33
CA HIS A 27 5.25 8.21 4.30
C HIS A 27 6.58 7.76 3.69
N CYS A 28 7.14 8.51 2.73
CA CYS A 28 8.49 8.28 2.25
C CYS A 28 9.51 8.34 3.39
N LYS A 29 9.45 9.36 4.26
CA LYS A 29 10.37 9.52 5.39
C LYS A 29 10.24 8.38 6.40
N LEU A 30 9.02 7.95 6.70
CA LEU A 30 8.76 6.85 7.65
C LEU A 30 9.33 5.52 7.17
N LEU A 31 9.31 5.27 5.87
CA LEU A 31 9.77 4.02 5.26
C LEU A 31 11.23 4.06 4.79
N GLY A 32 11.96 5.15 5.09
CA GLY A 32 13.39 5.29 4.75
C GLY A 32 13.66 5.77 3.32
N GLY A 33 12.68 6.38 2.67
CA GLY A 33 12.89 7.18 1.47
C GLY A 33 13.62 8.47 1.82
N LEU A 34 14.77 8.68 1.17
CA LEU A 34 15.67 9.83 1.27
C LEU A 34 14.96 11.19 1.46
#